data_AF-D8SW86-F1
#
_entry.id   AF-D8SW86-F1
#
_cell.length_a   1.000
_cell.length_b   1.000
_cell.length_c   1.000
_cell.angle_alpha   90.00
_cell.angle_beta   90.00
_cell.angle_gamma   90.00
#
_symmetry.space_group_name_H-M   'P 1'
#
loop_
_entity.id
_entity.type
_entity.pdbx_description
1 polymer ?
#
loop_
_entity_poly.entity_id
_entity_poly.type
_entity_poly.pdbx_seq_one_letter_code
_entity_poly.pdbx_strand_id
1 'polypeptide(L)'
;MALQHKLTFLVDNSSLCCWTYAIVWQLSSADGQMILSWGDGYFSTNENSTQRNEAKQFDADQILRRKVLRELHDLCHPEEDYREVDHVTDQEWFYLLSMSWNFACGEGIPGRAFQFGQHIWICDTVKPINFQCARLELAKSAGIQTIVCVPTRNGVVELGSTEIVNECSRTLQDIRRYFEEEQQQQQSQ
;
A
#
# COMPACT_ATOMS: atom_id res chain seq x y z
N MET A 1 -16.37 -7.00 1.54
CA MET A 1 -16.91 -6.17 0.43
C MET A 1 -16.83 -4.66 0.70
N ALA A 2 -17.15 -4.16 1.91
CA ALA A 2 -17.08 -2.71 2.17
C ALA A 2 -15.65 -2.13 2.10
N LEU A 3 -14.64 -2.84 2.62
CA LEU A 3 -13.26 -2.35 2.66
C LEU A 3 -12.64 -2.18 1.26
N GLN A 4 -12.78 -3.19 0.40
CA GLN A 4 -12.26 -3.12 -0.96
C GLN A 4 -12.87 -1.99 -1.78
N HIS A 5 -14.18 -1.72 -1.64
CA HIS A 5 -14.79 -0.57 -2.28
C HIS A 5 -14.23 0.77 -1.78
N LYS A 6 -13.95 0.90 -0.47
CA LYS A 6 -13.31 2.10 0.09
C LYS A 6 -11.91 2.29 -0.51
N LEU A 7 -11.12 1.23 -0.61
CA LEU A 7 -9.77 1.27 -1.16
C LEU A 7 -9.76 1.60 -2.65
N THR A 8 -10.61 0.94 -3.46
CA THR A 8 -10.77 1.28 -4.88
C THR A 8 -11.24 2.72 -5.07
N PHE A 9 -12.14 3.22 -4.22
CA PHE A 9 -12.56 4.61 -4.29
C PHE A 9 -11.40 5.58 -4.00
N LEU A 10 -10.62 5.33 -2.96
CA LEU A 10 -9.46 6.15 -2.62
C LEU A 10 -8.42 6.21 -3.73
N VAL A 11 -8.21 5.11 -4.44
CA VAL A 11 -7.15 5.02 -5.46
C VAL A 11 -7.64 5.48 -6.82
N ASP A 12 -8.73 4.91 -7.34
CA ASP A 12 -9.16 5.12 -8.72
C ASP A 12 -10.18 6.25 -8.88
N ASN A 13 -10.93 6.60 -7.83
CA ASN A 13 -11.94 7.67 -7.89
C ASN A 13 -11.45 9.00 -7.29
N SER A 14 -10.17 9.08 -6.91
CA SER A 14 -9.56 10.33 -6.49
C SER A 14 -9.26 11.20 -7.71
N SER A 15 -10.18 12.11 -8.03
CA SER A 15 -9.99 13.10 -9.11
C SER A 15 -8.85 14.09 -8.85
N LEU A 16 -8.25 14.07 -7.66
CA LEU A 16 -7.23 15.01 -7.22
C LEU A 16 -5.81 14.46 -7.33
N CYS A 17 -5.63 13.14 -7.27
CA CYS A 17 -4.30 12.54 -7.14
C CYS A 17 -4.26 11.18 -7.84
N CYS A 18 -3.19 10.92 -8.59
CA CYS A 18 -2.93 9.61 -9.18
C CYS A 18 -2.27 8.69 -8.15
N TRP A 19 -3.07 8.03 -7.31
CA TRP A 19 -2.57 7.02 -6.39
C TRP A 19 -2.27 5.71 -7.13
N THR A 20 -1.16 5.07 -6.79
CA THR A 20 -0.76 3.77 -7.35
C THR A 20 -1.34 2.63 -6.52
N TYR A 21 -1.38 2.78 -5.20
CA TYR A 21 -1.95 1.78 -4.31
C TYR A 21 -2.50 2.37 -3.01
N ALA A 22 -3.32 1.58 -2.33
CA ALA A 22 -3.71 1.73 -0.94
C ALA A 22 -3.48 0.43 -0.16
N ILE A 23 -2.98 0.52 1.08
CA ILE A 23 -2.80 -0.61 1.98
C ILE A 23 -3.42 -0.27 3.34
N VAL A 24 -4.13 -1.22 3.92
CA VAL A 24 -4.59 -1.15 5.31
C VAL A 24 -3.64 -1.98 6.15
N TRP A 25 -2.92 -1.29 7.03
CA TRP A 25 -2.17 -1.93 8.10
C TRP A 25 -3.07 -2.10 9.31
N GLN A 26 -3.57 -3.31 9.50
CA GLN A 26 -4.49 -3.65 10.57
C GLN A 26 -3.74 -3.78 11.90
N LEU A 27 -4.26 -3.13 12.94
CA LEU A 27 -3.75 -3.25 14.29
C LEU A 27 -4.14 -4.61 14.89
N SER A 28 -3.15 -5.29 15.43
CA SER A 28 -3.30 -6.52 16.21
C SER A 28 -2.47 -6.42 17.49
N SER A 29 -2.77 -7.29 18.47
CA SER A 29 -1.96 -7.45 19.67
C SER A 29 -1.44 -8.88 19.72
N ALA A 30 -0.12 -9.04 19.74
CA ALA A 30 0.56 -10.32 19.87
C ALA A 30 1.56 -10.22 21.03
N ASP A 31 1.46 -11.12 22.01
CA ASP A 31 2.34 -11.16 23.19
C ASP A 31 2.46 -9.83 23.96
N GLY A 32 1.37 -9.06 24.00
CA GLY A 32 1.31 -7.75 24.66
C GLY A 32 1.94 -6.62 23.85
N GLN A 33 2.40 -6.88 22.63
CA GLN A 33 2.91 -5.88 21.70
C GLN A 33 1.86 -5.52 20.66
N MET A 34 1.73 -4.22 20.38
CA MET A 34 0.87 -3.72 19.31
C MET A 34 1.63 -3.77 17.98
N ILE A 35 1.12 -4.56 17.04
CA ILE A 35 1.72 -4.80 15.74
C ILE A 35 0.72 -4.44 14.64
N LEU A 36 1.18 -3.66 13.68
CA LEU A 36 0.49 -3.37 12.44
C LEU A 36 0.89 -4.43 11.41
N SER A 37 -0.07 -5.24 10.94
CA SER A 37 0.15 -6.25 9.91
C SER A 37 -0.72 -5.99 8.68
N TRP A 38 -0.45 -6.66 7.57
CA TRP A 38 -1.33 -6.61 6.41
C TRP A 38 -2.78 -6.93 6.80
N GLY A 39 -3.69 -5.99 6.50
CA GLY A 39 -5.14 -6.19 6.62
C GLY A 39 -5.78 -6.44 5.26
N ASP A 40 -5.66 -5.45 4.37
CA ASP A 40 -6.19 -5.48 3.00
C ASP A 40 -5.45 -4.46 2.12
N GLY A 41 -5.69 -4.47 0.81
CA GLY A 41 -5.07 -3.53 -0.10
C GLY A 41 -5.72 -3.47 -1.48
N TYR A 42 -5.44 -2.38 -2.18
CA TYR A 42 -5.80 -2.17 -3.57
C TYR A 42 -4.63 -1.61 -4.35
N PHE A 43 -4.32 -2.20 -5.49
CA PHE A 43 -3.32 -1.71 -6.44
C PHE A 43 -4.02 -1.31 -7.73
N SER A 44 -3.78 -0.09 -8.21
CA SER A 44 -4.42 0.41 -9.43
C SER A 44 -3.88 -0.31 -10.65
N THR A 45 -4.77 -0.75 -11.54
CA THR A 45 -4.41 -1.33 -12.84
C THR A 45 -4.34 -0.28 -13.96
N ASN A 46 -4.48 1.01 -13.63
CA ASN A 46 -4.49 2.08 -14.62
C ASN A 46 -3.10 2.23 -15.29
N GLU A 47 -3.07 1.91 -16.58
CA GLU A 47 -1.87 1.83 -17.44
C GLU A 47 -1.09 3.14 -17.57
N ASN A 48 -1.69 4.28 -17.22
CA ASN A 48 -1.04 5.60 -17.30
C ASN A 48 0.19 5.72 -16.38
N SER A 49 0.35 4.82 -15.40
CA SER A 49 1.45 4.83 -14.42
C SER A 49 2.58 3.83 -14.72
N THR A 50 2.38 2.91 -15.68
CA THR A 50 3.31 1.81 -15.97
C THR A 50 3.94 1.98 -17.35
N GLN A 51 5.03 2.76 -17.43
CA GLN A 51 5.95 2.64 -18.57
C GLN A 51 6.60 1.26 -18.52
N ARG A 52 5.98 0.27 -19.19
CA ARG A 52 6.56 -1.05 -19.42
C ARG A 52 7.77 -0.88 -20.34
N ASN A 53 8.94 -0.73 -19.74
CA ASN A 53 10.20 -0.86 -20.46
C ASN A 53 10.38 -2.35 -20.81
N GLU A 54 9.99 -2.72 -22.03
CA GLU A 54 10.07 -4.07 -22.60
C GLU A 54 11.50 -4.66 -22.58
N ALA A 55 12.52 -3.81 -22.43
CA ALA A 55 13.94 -4.20 -22.44
C ALA A 55 14.41 -5.06 -21.25
N LYS A 56 13.59 -5.32 -20.22
CA LYS A 56 13.97 -6.06 -19.00
C LYS A 56 13.43 -7.49 -18.90
N GLN A 57 12.76 -8.02 -19.91
CA GLN A 57 12.02 -9.30 -19.82
C GLN A 57 12.88 -10.53 -19.42
N PHE A 58 14.19 -10.50 -19.72
CA PHE A 58 15.13 -11.60 -19.44
C PHE A 58 16.05 -11.36 -18.22
N ASP A 59 15.78 -10.31 -17.44
CA ASP A 59 16.53 -10.04 -16.21
C ASP A 59 16.30 -11.15 -15.16
N ALA A 60 17.34 -11.48 -14.39
CA ALA A 60 17.27 -12.55 -13.38
C ALA A 60 16.18 -12.27 -12.34
N ASP A 61 16.00 -11.01 -11.99
CA ASP A 61 14.94 -10.55 -11.09
C ASP A 61 13.55 -10.80 -11.68
N GLN A 62 13.35 -10.53 -12.97
CA GLN A 62 12.07 -10.79 -13.64
C GLN A 62 11.74 -12.28 -13.75
N ILE A 63 12.75 -13.14 -13.91
CA ILE A 63 12.58 -14.60 -13.87
C ILE A 63 12.13 -15.02 -12.47
N LEU A 64 12.78 -14.51 -11.42
CA LEU A 64 12.42 -14.82 -10.04
C LEU A 64 11.02 -14.33 -9.68
N ARG A 65 10.67 -13.09 -10.02
CA ARG A 65 9.33 -12.51 -9.75
C ARG A 65 8.22 -13.34 -10.39
N ARG A 66 8.38 -13.72 -11.66
CA ARG A 66 7.42 -14.59 -12.37
C ARG A 66 7.31 -15.96 -11.74
N LYS A 67 8.43 -16.56 -11.31
CA LYS A 67 8.42 -17.84 -10.61
C LYS A 67 7.62 -17.76 -9.29
N VAL A 68 7.87 -16.73 -8.48
CA VAL A 68 7.14 -16.53 -7.21
C VAL A 68 5.65 -16.32 -7.47
N LEU A 69 5.26 -15.51 -8.47
CA LEU A 69 3.86 -15.31 -8.81
C LEU A 69 3.16 -16.59 -9.26
N ARG A 70 3.85 -17.42 -10.06
CA ARG A 70 3.32 -18.72 -10.48
C ARG A 70 3.08 -19.63 -9.26
N GLU A 71 4.07 -19.74 -8.37
CA GLU A 71 3.92 -20.55 -7.15
C GLU A 71 2.79 -20.04 -6.24
N LEU A 72 2.64 -18.72 -6.09
CA LEU A 72 1.52 -18.13 -5.34
C LEU A 72 0.16 -18.40 -6.00
N HIS A 73 0.09 -18.30 -7.33
CA HIS A 73 -1.14 -18.61 -8.06
C HIS A 73 -1.53 -20.07 -7.87
N ASP A 74 -0.60 -21.01 -8.04
CA ASP A 74 -0.88 -22.44 -7.90
C ASP A 74 -1.36 -22.80 -6.48
N LEU A 75 -0.91 -22.07 -5.46
CA LEU A 75 -1.37 -22.23 -4.08
C LEU A 75 -2.78 -21.68 -3.84
N CYS A 76 -3.12 -20.54 -4.44
CA CYS A 76 -4.40 -19.85 -4.23
C CYS A 76 -5.52 -20.36 -5.15
N HIS A 77 -5.17 -20.75 -6.38
CA HIS A 77 -6.07 -21.13 -7.47
C HIS A 77 -5.58 -22.43 -8.14
N PRO A 78 -5.54 -23.55 -7.41
CA PRO A 78 -4.96 -24.81 -7.91
C PRO A 78 -5.70 -25.42 -9.11
N GLU A 79 -6.94 -24.99 -9.38
CA GLU A 79 -7.77 -25.49 -10.48
C GLU A 79 -7.77 -24.56 -11.71
N GLU A 80 -7.11 -23.41 -11.64
CA GLU A 80 -7.05 -22.44 -12.74
C GLU A 80 -5.72 -22.53 -13.49
N ASP A 81 -5.76 -22.44 -14.82
CA ASP A 81 -4.54 -22.33 -15.62
C ASP A 81 -3.90 -20.95 -15.41
N TYR A 82 -2.68 -20.93 -14.86
CA TYR A 82 -1.91 -19.70 -14.69
C TYR A 82 -1.64 -19.05 -16.06
N ARG A 83 -2.22 -17.88 -16.29
CA ARG A 83 -1.84 -17.04 -17.44
C ARG A 83 -0.50 -16.40 -17.13
N GLU A 84 0.50 -16.73 -17.94
CA GLU A 84 1.84 -16.21 -17.74
C GLU A 84 1.85 -14.67 -17.82
N VAL A 85 2.38 -14.05 -16.77
CA VAL A 85 2.58 -12.60 -16.72
C VAL A 85 3.90 -12.27 -17.42
N ASP A 86 3.83 -11.43 -18.46
CA ASP A 86 5.00 -11.08 -19.27
C ASP A 86 6.07 -10.32 -18.48
N HIS A 87 5.63 -9.43 -17.57
CA HIS A 87 6.51 -8.54 -16.81
C HIS A 87 5.86 -8.16 -15.48
N VAL A 88 6.65 -8.16 -14.40
CA VAL A 88 6.23 -7.71 -13.07
C VAL A 88 6.97 -6.43 -12.74
N THR A 89 6.24 -5.31 -12.75
CA THR A 89 6.80 -3.99 -12.47
C THR A 89 7.34 -3.90 -11.05
N ASP A 90 8.24 -2.93 -10.80
CA ASP A 90 8.80 -2.72 -9.46
C ASP A 90 7.72 -2.29 -8.46
N GLN A 91 6.68 -1.58 -8.91
CA GLN A 91 5.54 -1.16 -8.09
C GLN A 91 4.66 -2.34 -7.69
N GLU A 92 4.30 -3.20 -8.65
CA GLU A 92 3.54 -4.43 -8.38
C GLU A 92 4.30 -5.33 -7.41
N TRP A 93 5.62 -5.48 -7.62
CA TRP A 93 6.45 -6.29 -6.75
C TRP A 93 6.53 -5.72 -5.33
N PHE A 94 6.70 -4.40 -5.18
CA PHE A 94 6.68 -3.72 -3.88
C PHE A 94 5.34 -3.90 -3.15
N TYR A 95 4.23 -3.79 -3.86
CA TYR A 95 2.90 -4.00 -3.31
C TYR A 95 2.71 -5.45 -2.83
N LEU A 96 3.10 -6.44 -3.64
CA LEU A 96 3.03 -7.86 -3.27
C LEU A 96 3.90 -8.19 -2.05
N LEU A 97 5.14 -7.70 -2.03
CA LEU A 97 6.04 -7.90 -0.90
C LEU A 97 5.46 -7.31 0.39
N SER A 98 4.72 -6.19 0.31
CA SER A 98 4.10 -5.55 1.46
C SER A 98 3.14 -6.47 2.22
N MET A 99 2.56 -7.50 1.59
CA MET A 99 1.68 -8.46 2.27
C MET A 99 2.40 -9.26 3.38
N SER A 100 3.72 -9.39 3.32
CA SER A 100 4.54 -10.08 4.32
C SER A 100 5.09 -9.16 5.42
N TRP A 101 4.79 -7.86 5.35
CA TRP A 101 5.37 -6.86 6.25
C TRP A 101 4.53 -6.66 7.50
N ASN A 102 5.21 -6.28 8.57
CA ASN A 102 4.62 -5.85 9.82
C ASN A 102 5.45 -4.72 10.43
N PHE A 103 4.83 -3.93 11.31
CA PHE A 103 5.47 -2.82 12.00
C PHE A 103 5.06 -2.82 13.47
N ALA A 104 6.03 -2.81 14.37
CA ALA A 104 5.76 -2.48 15.76
C ALA A 104 5.30 -1.03 15.89
N CYS A 105 4.59 -0.71 16.97
CA CYS A 105 4.26 0.67 17.31
C CYS A 105 5.54 1.53 17.38
N GLY A 106 5.57 2.63 16.61
CA GLY A 106 6.73 3.52 16.49
C GLY A 106 7.77 3.14 15.44
N GLU A 107 7.63 1.99 14.78
CA GLU A 107 8.55 1.51 13.76
C GLU A 107 8.12 1.92 12.34
N GLY A 108 9.09 2.27 11.50
CA GLY A 108 8.83 2.63 10.11
C GLY A 108 7.90 3.85 9.97
N ILE A 109 7.30 4.02 8.79
CA ILE A 109 6.33 5.09 8.53
C ILE A 109 4.98 4.75 9.18
N PRO A 110 4.40 3.54 8.98
CA PRO A 110 3.08 3.23 9.54
C PRO A 110 3.07 3.21 11.07
N GLY A 111 4.06 2.56 11.70
CA GLY A 111 4.12 2.46 13.16
C GLY A 111 4.29 3.81 13.84
N ARG A 112 5.03 4.75 13.25
CA ARG A 112 5.14 6.13 13.77
C ARG A 112 3.84 6.91 13.61
N ALA A 113 3.20 6.83 12.44
CA ALA A 113 1.91 7.49 12.24
C ALA A 113 0.89 7.02 13.28
N PHE A 114 0.85 5.71 13.55
CA PHE A 114 0.02 5.12 14.59
C PHE A 114 0.40 5.61 16.00
N GLN A 115 1.68 5.51 16.38
CA GLN A 115 2.14 5.89 17.72
C GLN A 115 1.81 7.34 18.09
N PHE A 116 1.99 8.27 17.15
CA PHE A 116 1.76 9.70 17.40
C PHE A 116 0.33 10.14 17.13
N GLY A 117 -0.51 9.28 16.53
CA GLY A 117 -1.87 9.64 16.11
C GLY A 117 -1.88 10.78 15.07
N GLN A 118 -0.79 10.95 14.32
CA GLN A 118 -0.64 12.00 13.30
C GLN A 118 -0.35 11.37 11.95
N HIS A 119 -0.92 11.94 10.89
CA HIS A 119 -0.59 11.49 9.54
C HIS A 119 0.85 11.87 9.21
N ILE A 120 1.51 11.02 8.44
CA ILE A 120 2.83 11.29 7.88
C ILE A 120 2.66 11.38 6.37
N TRP A 121 3.10 12.49 5.77
CA TRP A 121 3.09 12.71 4.33
C TRP A 121 4.51 12.95 3.84
N ILE A 122 5.07 11.99 3.12
CA ILE A 122 6.37 12.12 2.48
C ILE A 122 6.13 12.41 1.01
N CYS A 123 6.31 13.67 0.63
CA CYS A 123 6.28 14.14 -0.74
C CYS A 123 7.72 14.18 -1.26
N ASP A 124 8.00 13.46 -2.35
CA ASP A 124 9.33 13.27 -2.95
C ASP A 124 10.29 12.45 -2.05
N THR A 125 10.17 11.13 -2.15
CA THR A 125 11.02 10.15 -1.44
C THR A 125 12.51 10.21 -1.82
N VAL A 126 12.87 10.89 -2.91
CA VAL A 126 14.25 10.97 -3.39
C VAL A 126 15.00 12.11 -2.69
N LYS A 127 14.30 13.14 -2.22
CA LYS A 127 14.91 14.25 -1.48
C LYS A 127 15.51 13.78 -0.15
N PRO A 128 16.54 14.48 0.35
CA PRO A 128 17.08 14.21 1.67
C PRO A 128 15.99 14.41 2.73
N ILE A 129 15.65 13.33 3.44
CA ILE A 129 14.72 13.32 4.55
C ILE A 129 15.51 12.94 5.80
N ASN A 130 15.29 13.65 6.91
CA ASN A 130 15.94 13.37 8.21
C ASN A 130 15.43 12.09 8.89
N PHE A 131 14.85 11.19 8.12
CA PHE A 131 14.24 9.94 8.55
C PHE A 131 14.42 8.91 7.44
N GLN A 132 14.98 7.77 7.79
CA GLN A 132 15.18 6.63 6.90
C GLN A 132 14.61 5.38 7.58
N CYS A 133 13.99 4.52 6.78
CA CYS A 133 13.55 3.20 7.21
C CYS A 133 13.49 2.26 6.00
N ALA A 134 13.52 0.95 6.24
CA ALA A 134 13.53 -0.04 5.17
C ALA A 134 12.34 0.11 4.21
N ARG A 135 11.15 0.45 4.72
CA ARG A 135 9.96 0.66 3.89
C ARG A 135 10.13 1.84 2.93
N LEU A 136 10.71 2.95 3.39
CA LEU A 136 10.94 4.13 2.57
C LEU A 136 11.94 3.85 1.44
N GLU A 137 13.03 3.12 1.74
CA GLU A 137 14.04 2.76 0.74
C GLU A 137 13.49 1.80 -0.33
N LEU A 138 12.64 0.85 0.07
CA LEU A 138 11.98 -0.04 -0.89
C LEU A 138 10.95 0.68 -1.76
N ALA A 139 10.14 1.55 -1.17
CA ALA A 139 9.21 2.37 -1.92
C ALA A 139 9.96 3.25 -2.94
N LYS A 140 11.06 3.89 -2.53
CA LYS A 140 11.94 4.65 -3.43
C LYS A 140 12.52 3.79 -4.55
N SER A 141 13.01 2.59 -4.23
CA SER A 141 13.55 1.65 -5.21
C SER A 141 12.48 1.16 -6.20
N ALA A 142 11.22 1.11 -5.77
CA ALA A 142 10.06 0.82 -6.60
C ALA A 142 9.51 2.04 -7.35
N GLY A 143 10.18 3.20 -7.29
CA GLY A 143 9.75 4.42 -7.98
C GLY A 143 8.54 5.11 -7.34
N ILE A 144 8.17 4.75 -6.12
CA ILE A 144 7.14 5.46 -5.34
C ILE A 144 7.73 6.78 -4.85
N GLN A 145 7.16 7.89 -5.32
CA GLN A 145 7.61 9.24 -5.02
C GLN A 145 6.83 9.90 -3.88
N THR A 146 5.61 9.42 -3.58
CA THR A 146 4.83 9.90 -2.44
C THR A 146 4.32 8.74 -1.60
N ILE A 147 4.47 8.85 -0.28
CA ILE A 147 3.87 7.93 0.70
C ILE A 147 3.10 8.73 1.73
N VAL A 148 1.88 8.29 2.02
CA VAL A 148 1.02 8.87 3.06
C VAL A 148 0.60 7.77 4.00
N CYS A 149 0.81 7.94 5.31
CA CYS A 149 0.26 7.07 6.34
C CYS A 149 -0.70 7.87 7.21
N VAL A 150 -1.96 7.48 7.25
CA VAL A 150 -3.00 8.11 8.08
C VAL A 150 -3.43 7.12 9.17
N PRO A 151 -3.22 7.44 10.45
CA PRO A 151 -3.67 6.58 11.52
C PRO A 151 -5.20 6.56 11.59
N THR A 152 -5.75 5.39 11.90
CA THR A 152 -7.18 5.16 12.13
C THR A 152 -7.34 4.43 13.46
N ARG A 153 -8.59 4.28 13.92
CA ARG A 153 -8.87 3.54 15.16
C ARG A 153 -8.37 2.08 15.13
N ASN A 154 -8.36 1.49 13.94
CA ASN A 154 -8.07 0.07 13.74
C ASN A 154 -6.69 -0.17 13.12
N GLY A 155 -5.84 0.85 13.02
CA GLY A 155 -4.50 0.73 12.46
C GLY A 155 -4.10 1.94 11.63
N VAL A 156 -3.61 1.72 10.41
CA VAL A 156 -3.12 2.79 9.52
C VAL A 156 -3.55 2.52 8.08
N VAL A 157 -4.03 3.55 7.39
CA VAL A 157 -4.19 3.52 5.94
C VAL A 157 -2.96 4.13 5.31
N GLU A 158 -2.30 3.38 4.45
CA GLU A 158 -1.20 3.85 3.63
C GLU A 158 -1.65 4.06 2.18
N LEU A 159 -1.26 5.19 1.57
CA LEU A 159 -1.35 5.44 0.14
C LEU A 159 0.07 5.64 -0.42
N GLY A 160 0.29 5.16 -1.64
CA GLY A 160 1.52 5.41 -2.38
C GLY A 160 1.24 5.86 -3.81
N SER A 161 2.08 6.75 -4.33
CA SER A 161 2.02 7.23 -5.71
C SER A 161 3.41 7.24 -6.34
N THR A 162 3.50 6.87 -7.62
CA THR A 162 4.69 7.07 -8.46
C THR A 162 4.89 8.54 -8.84
N GLU A 163 3.95 9.42 -8.51
CA GLU A 163 4.04 10.87 -8.72
C GLU A 163 4.34 11.61 -7.41
N ILE A 164 4.83 12.84 -7.55
CA ILE A 164 4.98 13.78 -6.45
C ILE A 164 3.61 14.42 -6.19
N VAL A 165 2.97 14.02 -5.11
CA VAL A 165 1.66 14.50 -4.70
C VAL A 165 1.82 15.35 -3.44
N ASN A 166 1.50 16.64 -3.56
CA ASN A 166 1.54 17.56 -2.42
C ASN A 166 0.44 17.24 -1.41
N GLU A 167 0.70 17.55 -0.14
CA GLU A 167 -0.24 17.31 0.95
C GLU A 167 -1.60 17.95 0.68
N CYS A 168 -2.64 17.13 0.74
CA CYS A 168 -4.00 17.52 0.39
C CYS A 168 -4.94 17.19 1.55
N SER A 169 -5.53 18.24 2.16
CA SER A 169 -6.46 18.06 3.27
C SER A 169 -7.72 17.27 2.88
N ARG A 170 -8.13 17.31 1.61
CA ARG A 170 -9.27 16.53 1.14
C ARG A 170 -8.98 15.02 1.20
N THR A 171 -7.82 14.59 0.72
CA THR A 171 -7.39 13.18 0.81
C THR A 171 -7.40 12.70 2.26
N LEU A 172 -6.89 13.51 3.19
CA LEU A 172 -6.89 13.18 4.62
C LEU A 172 -8.33 13.07 5.17
N GLN A 173 -9.22 13.97 4.78
CA GLN A 173 -10.63 13.94 5.18
C GLN A 173 -11.35 12.71 4.63
N ASP A 174 -11.12 12.37 3.36
CA ASP A 174 -11.72 11.20 2.71
C ASP A 174 -11.30 9.91 3.41
N ILE A 175 -10.00 9.73 3.69
CA ILE A 175 -9.50 8.57 4.43
C ILE A 175 -10.13 8.48 5.82
N ARG A 176 -10.13 9.57 6.60
CA ARG A 176 -10.76 9.59 7.93
C ARG A 176 -12.22 9.22 7.85
N ARG A 177 -12.96 9.82 6.93
CA ARG A 177 -14.38 9.53 6.72
C ARG A 177 -14.64 8.05 6.45
N TYR A 178 -13.93 7.45 5.49
CA TYR A 178 -14.19 6.05 5.11
C TYR A 178 -13.79 5.04 6.18
N PHE A 179 -12.80 5.35 7.01
CA PHE A 179 -12.21 4.42 7.96
C PHE A 179 -12.59 4.70 9.43
N GLU A 180 -13.29 5.79 9.72
CA GLU A 180 -13.81 6.13 11.06
C GLU A 180 -15.34 5.94 11.20
N GLU A 181 -16.11 5.85 10.10
CA GLU A 181 -17.60 5.84 10.12
C GLU A 181 -18.30 4.54 10.62
N GLU A 182 -17.60 3.50 11.09
CA GLU A 182 -18.22 2.18 11.37
C GLU A 182 -19.05 2.04 12.68
N GLN A 183 -19.64 3.10 13.25
CA GLN A 183 -20.43 2.98 14.51
C GLN A 183 -21.78 3.72 14.59
N GLN A 184 -22.43 4.09 13.49
CA GLN A 184 -23.82 4.61 13.59
C GLN A 184 -24.93 3.59 13.30
N GLN A 185 -24.64 2.37 12.84
CA GLN A 185 -25.68 1.38 12.51
C GLN A 185 -25.86 0.22 13.50
N GLN A 186 -25.09 0.15 14.60
CA GLN A 186 -25.19 -0.94 15.57
C GLN A 186 -25.70 -0.53 16.97
N GLN A 187 -26.15 0.71 17.17
CA GLN A 187 -26.83 1.15 18.40
C GLN A 187 -28.32 1.42 18.21
N SER A 188 -28.90 1.04 17.07
CA SER A 188 -30.33 1.23 16.78
C SER A 188 -31.02 -0.06 16.34
N GLN A 189 -30.78 -1.16 17.08
CA GLN A 189 -31.64 -2.35 17.12
C GLN A 189 -31.78 -2.85 18.54
#